data_AF-A0A554L229-F1
#
_entry.id   AF-A0A554L229-F1
#
_cell.length_a   1.000
_cell.length_b   1.000
_cell.length_c   1.000
_cell.angle_alpha   90.00
_cell.angle_beta   90.00
_cell.angle_gamma   90.00
#
_symmetry.space_group_name_H-M   'P 1'
#
loop_
_entity.id
_entity.type
_entity.pdbx_description
1 polymer ?
#
loop_
_entity_poly.entity_id
_entity_poly.type
_entity_poly.pdbx_seq_one_letter_code
_entity_poly.pdbx_strand_id
1 'polypeptide(L)'
;MATAEKSLTEYTRAELLITAGRKVKTFGRPSSNILSWRRGLPQGSYSEGHNVLTDTPDIPREAVLIGDRTEFLFMEHYKRPRRWDILFIPQGRNPLAEIMNQTRPLEGGRFDPLKVEELGKGKAYAVLYRTSAQETKKIAQAIPEKGSKIVDLSAEIIDLDKMNDEEIDEDTAFMLESALCVEEYLSDYGSAGETDFRIWGGLNSAYHQWIEQESLHIIGLEQILLRTNIRMKDGTIKNGFRTSQEIRELRRQIKQREWIEPFITPDPVLNACELTVYPMEQEEITAGIYHAAAARCIEKAPTVAKLLRMIAGDENDHYNWFTVGVAQFAKFAKEATTHAIGKVIRNFYMPADEILDPKAERLKSFHSTVGVNRYSLARHLYTTTMRLVKSPLFDFLDPSEVRTAVSEYAEIDPNDDQKFRELILTRPAKNLALI
;
A
#
# COMPACT_ATOMS: atom_id res chain seq x y z
N MET A 1 -5.25 -25.04 -29.08
CA MET A 1 -3.85 -25.06 -28.60
C MET A 1 -2.93 -24.18 -29.45
N ALA A 2 -2.88 -24.31 -30.78
CA ALA A 2 -2.06 -23.43 -31.65
C ALA A 2 -2.48 -21.93 -31.68
N THR A 3 -3.69 -21.59 -31.24
CA THR A 3 -4.17 -20.21 -31.07
C THR A 3 -3.80 -19.58 -29.73
N ALA A 4 -3.44 -20.38 -28.71
CA ALA A 4 -3.05 -19.90 -27.38
C ALA A 4 -1.54 -19.58 -27.29
N GLU A 5 -0.70 -20.24 -28.10
CA GLU A 5 0.74 -19.90 -28.17
C GLU A 5 1.00 -18.58 -28.92
N LYS A 6 0.11 -18.20 -29.85
CA LYS A 6 0.24 -16.95 -30.61
C LYS A 6 -0.04 -15.72 -29.75
N SER A 7 -0.93 -15.82 -28.76
CA SER A 7 -1.20 -14.71 -27.82
C SER A 7 -0.05 -14.53 -26.82
N LEU A 8 0.49 -15.61 -26.24
CA LEU A 8 1.59 -15.50 -25.25
C LEU A 8 2.85 -14.83 -25.81
N THR A 9 3.18 -15.10 -27.09
CA THR A 9 4.39 -14.56 -27.73
C THR A 9 4.28 -13.06 -28.06
N GLU A 10 3.06 -12.55 -28.26
CA GLU A 10 2.80 -11.11 -28.42
C GLU A 10 2.77 -10.38 -27.06
N TYR A 11 2.35 -11.06 -25.99
CA TYR A 11 2.36 -10.53 -24.62
C TYR A 11 3.77 -10.27 -24.07
N THR A 12 4.77 -11.11 -24.37
CA THR A 12 6.15 -10.92 -23.89
C THR A 12 6.87 -9.74 -24.56
N ARG A 13 6.32 -9.19 -25.65
CA ARG A 13 6.97 -8.12 -26.44
C ARG A 13 6.49 -6.71 -26.09
N ALA A 14 5.51 -6.58 -25.19
CA ALA A 14 4.93 -5.31 -24.77
C ALA A 14 5.48 -4.78 -23.42
N GLU A 15 6.62 -5.30 -22.95
CA GLU A 15 7.30 -4.77 -21.77
C GLU A 15 7.98 -3.41 -22.05
N LEU A 16 7.88 -2.52 -21.06
CA LEU A 16 8.35 -1.13 -20.98
C LEU A 16 7.58 -0.09 -21.79
N LEU A 17 6.53 0.46 -21.16
CA LEU A 17 6.21 1.90 -21.20
C LEU A 17 5.19 2.21 -20.08
N ILE A 18 5.69 2.55 -18.88
CA ILE A 18 4.89 3.25 -17.86
C ILE A 18 5.03 4.74 -18.14
N THR A 19 3.93 5.44 -18.38
CA THR A 19 3.94 6.90 -18.47
C THR A 19 2.70 7.45 -17.77
N ALA A 20 2.89 7.97 -16.55
CA ALA A 20 1.85 8.68 -15.83
C ALA A 20 1.57 10.04 -16.50
N GLY A 21 0.29 10.36 -16.65
CA GLY A 21 -0.22 11.51 -17.39
C GLY A 21 0.19 12.87 -16.81
N ARG A 22 1.20 13.50 -17.39
CA ARG A 22 1.27 14.96 -17.61
C ARG A 22 1.86 15.22 -18.99
N LYS A 23 1.29 16.18 -19.73
CA LYS A 23 1.77 16.58 -21.06
C LYS A 23 3.26 16.94 -21.01
N VAL A 24 4.11 16.06 -21.56
CA VAL A 24 5.52 16.36 -21.86
C VAL A 24 5.68 16.35 -23.38
N LYS A 25 6.16 17.47 -23.92
CA LYS A 25 6.54 17.59 -25.34
C LYS A 25 7.63 16.56 -25.65
N THR A 26 7.39 15.77 -26.68
CA THR A 26 8.29 14.73 -27.19
C THR A 26 9.64 15.30 -27.60
N PHE A 27 10.73 14.69 -27.12
CA PHE A 27 12.05 14.77 -27.74
C PHE A 27 12.75 13.41 -27.67
N GLY A 28 13.08 12.87 -28.85
CA GLY A 28 14.17 11.91 -29.08
C GLY A 28 13.89 10.43 -28.79
N ARG A 29 14.07 9.59 -29.82
CA ARG A 29 14.16 8.11 -29.72
C ARG A 29 15.39 7.68 -28.90
N PRO A 30 15.34 6.65 -28.05
CA PRO A 30 16.54 6.01 -27.52
C PRO A 30 17.01 4.83 -28.39
N SER A 31 18.31 4.78 -28.64
CA SER A 31 19.05 3.66 -29.20
C SER A 31 19.27 2.56 -28.16
N SER A 32 19.06 1.31 -28.58
CA SER A 32 19.33 0.07 -27.84
C SER A 32 20.82 -0.12 -27.58
N ASN A 33 21.21 -0.38 -26.33
CA ASN A 33 22.40 -1.17 -25.95
C ASN A 33 22.27 -1.60 -24.48
N ILE A 34 22.01 -2.89 -24.24
CA ILE A 34 22.13 -3.51 -22.91
C ILE A 34 23.26 -4.55 -22.99
N LEU A 35 24.29 -4.35 -22.17
CA LEU A 35 25.37 -5.30 -21.92
C LEU A 35 24.98 -6.20 -20.75
N SER A 36 24.86 -7.50 -21.00
CA SER A 36 24.67 -8.52 -19.97
C SER A 36 25.99 -8.91 -19.30
N TRP A 37 26.02 -8.98 -17.97
CA TRP A 37 27.07 -9.68 -17.23
C TRP A 37 26.46 -10.89 -16.49
N ARG A 38 26.85 -12.11 -16.93
CA ARG A 38 26.62 -13.38 -16.22
C ARG A 38 27.86 -13.75 -15.41
N ARG A 39 27.69 -14.00 -14.11
CA ARG A 39 28.43 -14.97 -13.30
C ARG A 39 27.35 -15.66 -12.45
N GLY A 40 27.12 -16.97 -12.47
CA GLY A 40 28.06 -18.07 -12.48
C GLY A 40 28.05 -18.70 -11.09
N LEU A 41 27.02 -19.49 -10.76
CA LEU A 41 26.99 -20.34 -9.56
C LEU A 41 26.48 -21.74 -9.92
N PRO A 42 26.97 -22.80 -9.25
CA PRO A 42 26.84 -24.18 -9.72
C PRO A 42 25.50 -24.80 -9.34
N GLN A 43 25.01 -25.69 -10.19
CA GLN A 43 23.94 -26.63 -9.87
C GLN A 43 24.38 -27.56 -8.76
N GLY A 44 23.60 -27.60 -7.67
CA GLY A 44 23.75 -28.54 -6.58
C GLY A 44 22.39 -28.82 -5.95
N SER A 45 21.94 -30.05 -6.10
CA SER A 45 20.75 -30.69 -5.52
C SER A 45 20.69 -30.59 -4.00
N TYR A 46 19.52 -30.27 -3.43
CA TYR A 46 19.16 -30.70 -2.07
C TYR A 46 17.67 -31.09 -1.99
N SER A 47 17.48 -32.23 -1.35
CA SER A 47 16.27 -32.95 -1.00
C SER A 47 15.58 -32.40 0.25
N GLU A 48 14.31 -32.77 0.38
CA GLU A 48 13.44 -32.87 1.57
C GLU A 48 14.03 -32.60 2.98
N GLY A 49 13.24 -31.92 3.82
CA GLY A 49 13.28 -32.09 5.28
C GLY A 49 13.32 -30.78 6.08
N HIS A 50 12.29 -30.58 6.90
CA HIS A 50 12.10 -29.48 7.86
C HIS A 50 13.33 -29.11 8.70
N ASN A 51 13.52 -27.83 8.99
CA ASN A 51 13.87 -27.34 10.34
C ASN A 51 13.56 -25.85 10.51
N VAL A 52 12.85 -25.57 11.61
CA VAL A 52 12.69 -24.26 12.25
C VAL A 52 14.07 -23.76 12.68
N LEU A 53 14.45 -22.56 12.26
CA LEU A 53 15.55 -21.80 12.85
C LEU A 53 15.03 -20.41 13.23
N THR A 54 14.57 -20.31 14.48
CA THR A 54 14.66 -19.10 15.28
C THR A 54 16.14 -18.82 15.59
N ASP A 55 16.48 -17.54 15.70
CA ASP A 55 17.80 -16.97 16.07
C ASP A 55 18.76 -16.65 14.90
N THR A 56 18.59 -15.46 14.34
CA THR A 56 19.71 -14.67 13.80
C THR A 56 19.74 -13.29 14.49
N PRO A 57 20.91 -12.84 14.99
CA PRO A 57 21.06 -11.51 15.58
C PRO A 57 21.28 -10.44 14.52
N ASP A 58 20.63 -9.28 14.73
CA ASP A 58 20.88 -7.94 14.17
C ASP A 58 21.58 -7.86 12.80
N ILE A 59 20.79 -7.98 11.72
CA ILE A 59 21.15 -7.48 10.39
C ILE A 59 20.31 -6.21 10.14
N PRO A 60 20.90 -5.05 9.79
CA PRO A 60 20.13 -3.87 9.41
C PRO A 60 19.37 -4.17 8.12
N ARG A 61 18.04 -4.02 8.15
CA ARG A 61 17.20 -4.15 6.95
C ARG A 61 17.52 -3.00 5.99
N GLU A 62 17.86 -3.35 4.76
CA GLU A 62 18.28 -2.45 3.69
C GLU A 62 17.10 -1.62 3.16
N ALA A 63 17.38 -0.42 2.62
CA ALA A 63 16.39 0.47 2.05
C ALA A 63 16.03 0.05 0.61
N VAL A 64 14.73 -0.03 0.30
CA VAL A 64 14.22 -0.31 -1.05
C VAL A 64 13.75 0.99 -1.71
N LEU A 65 14.14 1.20 -2.97
CA LEU A 65 13.75 2.34 -3.79
C LEU A 65 12.42 2.03 -4.49
N ILE A 66 11.42 2.90 -4.28
CA ILE A 66 10.13 2.86 -4.98
C ILE A 66 10.10 4.02 -5.99
N GLY A 67 9.69 3.71 -7.23
CA GLY A 67 9.53 4.52 -8.44
C GLY A 67 9.56 6.07 -8.41
N ASP A 68 8.85 6.69 -9.34
CA ASP A 68 8.94 8.11 -9.69
C ASP A 68 8.28 9.08 -8.68
N ARG A 69 7.80 8.55 -7.56
CA ARG A 69 7.58 9.26 -6.29
C ARG A 69 8.31 8.53 -5.19
N THR A 70 9.25 9.23 -4.57
CA THR A 70 10.10 8.67 -3.52
C THR A 70 9.49 9.00 -2.17
N GLU A 71 8.68 8.10 -1.63
CA GLU A 71 8.26 8.10 -0.23
C GLU A 71 8.98 6.95 0.48
N PHE A 72 9.58 7.21 1.63
CA PHE A 72 10.35 6.22 2.39
C PHE A 72 9.77 6.08 3.79
N LEU A 73 9.20 4.93 4.11
CA LEU A 73 8.79 4.62 5.48
C LEU A 73 9.94 3.93 6.23
N PHE A 74 10.53 4.62 7.21
CA PHE A 74 11.52 4.05 8.13
C PHE A 74 10.92 3.95 9.53
N MET A 75 10.78 2.73 10.04
CA MET A 75 10.45 2.48 11.45
C MET A 75 11.72 2.08 12.21
N GLU A 76 12.21 2.96 13.09
CA GLU A 76 13.36 2.68 13.96
C GLU A 76 12.97 2.76 15.45
N HIS A 77 13.44 1.81 16.26
CA HIS A 77 13.38 1.86 17.73
C HIS A 77 14.67 2.45 18.31
N TYR A 78 14.71 3.77 18.52
CA TYR A 78 15.79 4.41 19.28
C TYR A 78 15.27 5.53 20.19
N LYS A 79 15.87 5.66 21.38
CA LYS A 79 15.55 6.65 22.42
C LYS A 79 15.79 8.13 22.04
N ARG A 80 16.11 8.44 20.78
CA ARG A 80 16.31 9.81 20.27
C ARG A 80 15.86 9.91 18.82
N PRO A 81 15.07 10.93 18.43
CA PRO A 81 14.65 11.12 17.05
C PRO A 81 15.89 11.36 16.17
N ARG A 82 16.03 10.57 15.11
CA ARG A 82 17.07 10.74 14.08
C ARG A 82 16.50 11.57 12.93
N ARG A 83 17.37 12.11 12.07
CA ARG A 83 16.97 12.91 10.90
C ARG A 83 17.59 12.30 9.64
N TRP A 84 16.78 12.22 8.59
CA TRP A 84 17.14 11.71 7.28
C TRP A 84 16.90 12.83 6.26
N ASP A 85 17.85 13.06 5.35
CA ASP A 85 17.70 14.09 4.31
C ASP A 85 18.09 13.50 2.94
N ILE A 86 17.32 13.81 1.89
CA ILE A 86 17.68 13.45 0.50
C ILE A 86 18.11 14.71 -0.23
N LEU A 87 19.26 14.64 -0.89
CA LEU A 87 19.85 15.71 -1.65
C LEU A 87 19.72 15.47 -3.16
N PHE A 88 19.13 16.43 -3.86
CA PHE A 88 19.04 16.47 -5.30
C PHE A 88 20.15 17.36 -5.89
N ILE A 89 20.95 16.82 -6.82
CA ILE A 89 22.05 17.58 -7.46
C ILE A 89 21.81 17.65 -8.99
N PRO A 90 21.72 18.87 -9.58
CA PRO A 90 21.68 19.05 -11.03
C PRO A 90 23.00 18.62 -11.71
N GLN A 91 22.93 18.24 -12.98
CA GLN A 91 24.10 17.83 -13.76
C GLN A 91 24.98 19.06 -14.12
N GLY A 92 26.30 18.99 -13.91
CA GLY A 92 27.23 20.02 -14.41
C GLY A 92 28.64 20.04 -13.82
N ARG A 93 28.85 19.49 -12.62
CA ARG A 93 30.17 19.26 -12.01
C ARG A 93 30.14 17.92 -11.27
N ASN A 94 31.32 17.36 -10.97
CA ASN A 94 31.46 16.23 -10.06
C ASN A 94 31.61 16.78 -8.63
N PRO A 95 30.51 17.06 -7.90
CA PRO A 95 30.57 17.69 -6.59
C PRO A 95 30.98 16.67 -5.52
N LEU A 96 31.07 15.39 -5.89
CA LEU A 96 31.46 14.27 -5.03
C LEU A 96 32.86 14.47 -4.49
N ALA A 97 33.79 14.95 -5.34
CA ALA A 97 35.15 15.27 -4.93
C ALA A 97 35.22 16.51 -4.01
N GLU A 98 34.33 17.50 -4.18
CA GLU A 98 34.27 18.68 -3.30
C GLU A 98 33.63 18.35 -1.94
N ILE A 99 32.54 17.60 -1.92
CA ILE A 99 31.82 17.21 -0.71
C ILE A 99 32.66 16.25 0.14
N MET A 100 33.23 15.20 -0.47
CA MET A 100 34.10 14.26 0.24
C MET A 100 35.39 14.91 0.78
N ASN A 101 35.91 15.95 0.12
CA ASN A 101 37.06 16.69 0.62
C ASN A 101 36.71 17.69 1.74
N GLN A 102 35.44 18.11 1.86
CA GLN A 102 34.97 19.04 2.89
C GLN A 102 34.44 18.33 4.15
N THR A 103 33.95 17.10 4.04
CA THR A 103 33.53 16.28 5.18
C THR A 103 34.68 15.42 5.68
N ARG A 104 35.53 15.95 6.57
CA ARG A 104 36.45 15.09 7.33
C ARG A 104 35.66 14.14 8.25
N PRO A 105 36.09 12.88 8.42
CA PRO A 105 35.54 12.03 9.48
C PRO A 105 35.78 12.73 10.81
N LEU A 106 34.72 12.99 11.58
CA LEU A 106 34.87 13.37 12.99
C LEU A 106 35.47 12.17 13.72
N GLU A 107 36.53 12.42 14.50
CA GLU A 107 37.19 11.40 15.31
C GLU A 107 36.15 10.65 16.17
N GLY A 108 35.98 9.35 15.91
CA GLY A 108 35.16 8.45 16.72
C GLY A 108 33.77 8.09 16.17
N GLY A 109 33.32 8.67 15.06
CA GLY A 109 32.05 8.27 14.41
C GLY A 109 32.28 7.34 13.22
N ARG A 110 31.83 6.08 13.29
CA ARG A 110 31.67 5.25 12.08
C ARG A 110 30.54 5.85 11.23
N PHE A 111 30.90 6.64 10.21
CA PHE A 111 30.02 6.91 9.09
C PHE A 111 30.01 5.68 8.19
N ASP A 112 28.84 5.13 7.87
CA ASP A 112 28.71 4.32 6.65
C ASP A 112 28.77 5.28 5.46
N PRO A 113 29.57 5.01 4.43
CA PRO A 113 29.74 5.91 3.31
C PRO A 113 28.41 6.12 2.57
N LEU A 114 28.12 7.38 2.28
CA LEU A 114 27.13 7.86 1.30
C LEU A 114 27.02 6.89 0.12
N LYS A 115 25.88 6.19 0.00
CA LYS A 115 25.56 5.50 -1.25
C LYS A 115 24.95 6.52 -2.20
N VAL A 116 25.67 6.85 -3.26
CA VAL A 116 25.21 7.72 -4.34
C VAL A 116 24.88 6.81 -5.53
N GLU A 117 23.61 6.76 -5.91
CA GLU A 117 23.14 5.95 -7.05
C GLU A 117 22.65 6.87 -8.18
N GLU A 118 23.14 6.61 -9.40
CA GLU A 118 22.73 7.34 -10.60
C GLU A 118 21.46 6.69 -11.18
N LEU A 119 20.29 7.25 -10.84
CA LEU A 119 18.98 6.72 -11.23
C LEU A 119 18.41 7.46 -12.44
N GLY A 120 19.02 7.22 -13.60
CA GLY A 120 18.45 7.56 -14.92
C GLY A 120 18.48 9.04 -15.34
N LYS A 121 18.50 9.24 -16.67
CA LYS A 121 18.43 10.51 -17.45
C LYS A 121 18.77 11.81 -16.68
N GLY A 122 20.02 11.95 -16.23
CA GLY A 122 20.62 13.25 -15.93
C GLY A 122 20.25 13.88 -14.57
N LYS A 123 19.82 13.09 -13.59
CA LYS A 123 19.68 13.53 -12.18
C LYS A 123 20.49 12.63 -11.27
N ALA A 124 21.37 13.22 -10.46
CA ALA A 124 22.09 12.51 -9.42
C ALA A 124 21.36 12.69 -8.08
N TYR A 125 21.17 11.59 -7.35
CA TYR A 125 20.59 11.58 -6.01
C TYR A 125 21.68 11.22 -5.00
N ALA A 126 21.75 11.96 -3.90
CA ALA A 126 22.54 11.58 -2.74
C ALA A 126 21.59 11.41 -1.55
N VAL A 127 21.54 10.20 -0.99
CA VAL A 127 20.81 9.92 0.26
C VAL A 127 21.77 10.17 1.42
N LEU A 128 21.46 11.16 2.26
CA LEU A 128 22.27 11.46 3.44
C LEU A 128 21.76 10.63 4.62
N TYR A 129 22.55 9.63 4.99
CA TYR A 129 22.32 8.85 6.20
C TYR A 129 22.79 9.66 7.42
N ARG A 130 21.89 9.89 8.39
CA ARG A 130 22.19 10.38 9.76
C ARG A 130 22.95 11.71 9.83
N THR A 131 22.25 12.84 9.70
CA THR A 131 22.86 14.16 10.00
C THR A 131 22.07 14.91 11.07
N SER A 132 22.75 15.67 11.94
CA SER A 132 22.07 16.57 12.87
C SER A 132 21.43 17.73 12.10
N ALA A 133 20.37 18.36 12.63
CA ALA A 133 19.73 19.51 11.97
C ALA A 133 20.72 20.66 11.64
N GLN A 134 21.79 20.79 12.42
CA GLN A 134 22.85 21.77 12.19
C GLN A 134 23.80 21.34 11.05
N GLU A 135 24.05 20.05 10.88
CA GLU A 135 24.80 19.49 9.75
C GLU A 135 23.98 19.50 8.47
N THR A 136 22.69 19.14 8.50
CA THR A 136 21.79 19.30 7.36
C THR A 136 21.84 20.73 6.83
N LYS A 137 21.78 21.72 7.74
CA LYS A 137 21.82 23.13 7.39
C LYS A 137 23.18 23.53 6.79
N LYS A 138 24.29 22.98 7.28
CA LYS A 138 25.62 23.20 6.69
C LYS A 138 25.74 22.57 5.31
N ILE A 139 25.24 21.35 5.13
CA ILE A 139 25.22 20.66 3.83
C ILE A 139 24.35 21.45 2.85
N ALA A 140 23.15 21.85 3.25
CA ALA A 140 22.24 22.73 2.51
C ALA A 140 22.90 24.03 2.04
N GLN A 141 23.72 24.63 2.89
CA GLN A 141 24.47 25.85 2.58
C GLN A 141 25.68 25.60 1.67
N ALA A 142 26.22 24.38 1.66
CA ALA A 142 27.39 23.99 0.87
C ALA A 142 27.05 23.55 -0.56
N ILE A 143 25.77 23.28 -0.87
CA ILE A 143 25.34 22.90 -2.23
C ILE A 143 25.15 24.19 -3.06
N PRO A 144 26.04 24.49 -4.03
CA PRO A 144 26.11 25.83 -4.60
C PRO A 144 25.06 26.14 -5.68
N GLU A 145 24.14 25.23 -5.99
CA GLU A 145 23.38 25.30 -7.23
C GLU A 145 21.90 25.66 -7.10
N LYS A 146 21.51 26.61 -7.94
CA LYS A 146 20.14 27.06 -8.20
C LYS A 146 19.36 25.89 -8.84
N GLY A 147 18.69 25.08 -8.02
CA GLY A 147 17.88 23.94 -8.49
C GLY A 147 17.94 22.70 -7.59
N SER A 148 18.89 22.63 -6.65
CA SER A 148 18.91 21.60 -5.62
C SER A 148 17.78 21.80 -4.62
N LYS A 149 17.00 20.75 -4.36
CA LYS A 149 16.03 20.68 -3.26
C LYS A 149 16.59 19.72 -2.22
N ILE A 150 16.53 20.10 -0.95
CA ILE A 150 16.68 19.13 0.14
C ILE A 150 15.28 18.74 0.55
N VAL A 151 15.01 17.44 0.55
CA VAL A 151 13.79 16.90 1.13
C VAL A 151 14.17 16.45 2.53
N ASP A 152 13.64 17.18 3.51
CA ASP A 152 13.76 16.86 4.93
C ASP A 152 12.76 15.74 5.24
N LEU A 153 13.26 14.50 5.32
CA LEU A 153 12.43 13.35 5.66
C LEU A 153 12.15 13.28 7.18
N SER A 154 12.73 14.15 8.01
CA SER A 154 12.39 14.15 9.45
C SER A 154 10.94 14.54 9.72
N ALA A 155 10.31 15.26 8.78
CA ALA A 155 8.87 15.50 8.81
C ALA A 155 8.05 14.22 8.62
N GLU A 156 8.63 13.13 8.10
CA GLU A 156 7.96 11.84 7.84
C GLU A 156 8.24 10.79 8.92
N ILE A 157 9.23 11.02 9.79
CA ILE A 157 9.53 10.13 10.91
C ILE A 157 8.40 10.17 11.92
N ILE A 158 7.98 9.00 12.38
CA ILE A 158 7.01 8.85 13.47
C ILE A 158 7.75 8.59 14.77
N ASP A 159 7.56 9.49 15.73
CA ASP A 159 8.10 9.36 17.08
C ASP A 159 7.14 8.53 17.93
N LEU A 160 7.30 7.20 17.87
CA LEU A 160 6.42 6.24 18.54
C LEU A 160 6.35 6.44 20.06
N ASP A 161 7.35 7.07 20.68
CA ASP A 161 7.34 7.30 22.12
C ASP A 161 6.31 8.37 22.52
N LYS A 162 5.94 9.28 21.61
CA LYS A 162 4.85 10.25 21.85
C LYS A 162 3.49 9.61 21.99
N MET A 163 3.28 8.42 21.40
CA MET A 163 2.00 7.70 21.52
C MET A 163 1.67 7.36 22.98
N ASN A 164 2.69 7.21 23.85
CA ASN A 164 2.48 6.92 25.28
C ASN A 164 1.77 8.05 26.03
N ASP A 165 1.80 9.27 25.50
CA ASP A 165 1.15 10.46 26.09
C ASP A 165 -0.17 10.82 25.36
N GLU A 166 -0.51 10.08 24.30
CA GLU A 166 -1.69 10.31 23.47
C GLU A 166 -2.87 9.44 23.92
N GLU A 167 -4.08 9.84 23.55
CA GLU A 167 -5.32 9.15 23.91
C GLU A 167 -6.24 8.94 22.70
N ILE A 168 -6.75 7.72 22.54
CA ILE A 168 -7.84 7.38 21.62
C ILE A 168 -9.03 6.77 22.38
N ASP A 169 -10.23 6.85 21.81
CA ASP A 169 -11.42 6.20 22.38
C ASP A 169 -11.42 4.68 22.13
N GLU A 170 -12.14 3.95 22.99
CA GLU A 170 -12.27 2.49 22.92
C GLU A 170 -12.78 1.99 21.57
N ASP A 171 -13.75 2.68 20.94
CA ASP A 171 -14.29 2.26 19.64
C ASP A 171 -13.25 2.40 18.52
N THR A 172 -12.45 3.47 18.55
CA THR A 172 -11.30 3.64 17.64
C THR A 172 -10.26 2.54 17.87
N ALA A 173 -9.88 2.26 19.12
CA ALA A 173 -8.90 1.21 19.43
C ALA A 173 -9.35 -0.17 18.94
N PHE A 174 -10.63 -0.46 19.14
CA PHE A 174 -11.24 -1.70 18.72
C PHE A 174 -11.34 -1.85 17.20
N MET A 175 -11.60 -0.74 16.50
CA MET A 175 -11.55 -0.69 15.05
C MET A 175 -10.13 -0.95 14.53
N LEU A 176 -9.10 -0.34 15.12
CA LEU A 176 -7.71 -0.57 14.73
C LEU A 176 -7.23 -1.98 15.04
N GLU A 177 -7.69 -2.60 16.11
CA GLU A 177 -7.47 -4.04 16.34
C GLU A 177 -8.13 -4.89 15.26
N SER A 178 -9.34 -4.52 14.83
CA SER A 178 -10.04 -5.26 13.78
C SER A 178 -9.31 -5.13 12.44
N ALA A 179 -8.77 -3.96 12.12
CA ALA A 179 -7.88 -3.75 10.98
C ALA A 179 -6.61 -4.61 11.10
N LEU A 180 -5.93 -4.60 12.26
CA LEU A 180 -4.77 -5.46 12.49
C LEU A 180 -5.10 -6.94 12.27
N CYS A 181 -6.27 -7.41 12.70
CA CYS A 181 -6.70 -8.78 12.45
C CYS A 181 -6.80 -9.10 10.96
N VAL A 182 -7.23 -8.15 10.13
CA VAL A 182 -7.31 -8.30 8.67
C VAL A 182 -5.91 -8.31 8.07
N GLU A 183 -5.06 -7.36 8.44
CA GLU A 183 -3.68 -7.30 7.93
C GLU A 183 -2.86 -8.54 8.27
N GLU A 184 -3.14 -9.23 9.37
CA GLU A 184 -2.44 -10.47 9.72
C GLU A 184 -2.72 -11.65 8.75
N TYR A 185 -3.71 -11.54 7.86
CA TYR A 185 -3.93 -12.49 6.76
C TYR A 185 -3.07 -12.22 5.53
N LEU A 186 -2.13 -11.26 5.60
CA LEU A 186 -1.22 -10.93 4.52
C LEU A 186 -0.45 -12.13 3.94
N SER A 187 -0.13 -13.14 4.76
CA SER A 187 0.47 -14.38 4.24
C SER A 187 -0.43 -15.10 3.25
N ASP A 188 -1.72 -15.11 3.52
CA ASP A 188 -2.72 -15.82 2.73
C ASP A 188 -2.97 -15.03 1.43
N TYR A 189 -3.10 -13.69 1.55
CA TYR A 189 -3.18 -12.78 0.40
C TYR A 189 -1.96 -12.98 -0.51
N GLY A 190 -0.77 -12.92 0.06
CA GLY A 190 0.48 -13.11 -0.67
C GLY A 190 0.58 -14.45 -1.38
N SER A 191 0.13 -15.53 -0.73
CA SER A 191 0.16 -16.88 -1.30
C SER A 191 -0.78 -17.05 -2.50
N ALA A 192 -1.96 -16.41 -2.46
CA ALA A 192 -2.92 -16.41 -3.54
C ALA A 192 -2.31 -15.73 -4.79
N GLY A 193 -1.85 -14.49 -4.65
CA GLY A 193 -1.29 -13.76 -5.79
C GLY A 193 0.07 -14.30 -6.28
N GLU A 194 0.91 -14.91 -5.44
CA GLU A 194 2.20 -15.48 -5.90
C GLU A 194 1.98 -16.59 -6.94
N THR A 195 0.98 -17.44 -6.74
CA THR A 195 0.69 -18.54 -7.68
C THR A 195 0.21 -18.00 -9.02
N ASP A 196 -0.71 -17.03 -8.99
CA ASP A 196 -1.36 -16.49 -10.19
C ASP A 196 -0.51 -15.49 -10.96
N PHE A 197 0.26 -14.65 -10.25
CA PHE A 197 1.11 -13.65 -10.87
C PHE A 197 2.47 -14.17 -11.31
N ARG A 198 2.85 -15.41 -10.96
CA ARG A 198 4.17 -15.99 -11.26
C ARG A 198 4.61 -15.86 -12.72
N ILE A 199 3.69 -16.04 -13.67
CA ILE A 199 3.99 -15.97 -15.11
C ILE A 199 4.08 -14.53 -15.64
N TRP A 200 3.67 -13.55 -14.83
CA TRP A 200 3.59 -12.14 -15.14
C TRP A 200 4.67 -11.37 -14.37
N GLY A 201 5.94 -11.49 -14.79
CA GLY A 201 7.10 -11.06 -14.00
C GLY A 201 7.03 -9.65 -13.41
N GLY A 202 6.51 -8.68 -14.17
CA GLY A 202 6.29 -7.31 -13.70
C GLY A 202 5.19 -7.18 -12.63
N LEU A 203 4.07 -7.88 -12.80
CA LEU A 203 2.99 -7.92 -11.78
C LEU A 203 3.46 -8.65 -10.53
N ASN A 204 4.14 -9.79 -10.67
CA ASN A 204 4.67 -10.55 -9.54
C ASN A 204 5.63 -9.71 -8.68
N SER A 205 6.53 -8.97 -9.34
CA SER A 205 7.50 -8.12 -8.65
C SER A 205 6.85 -6.95 -7.93
N ALA A 206 5.79 -6.37 -8.50
CA ALA A 206 5.00 -5.33 -7.84
C ALA A 206 4.16 -5.89 -6.69
N TYR A 207 3.61 -7.09 -6.84
CA TYR A 207 2.85 -7.76 -5.79
C TYR A 207 3.70 -8.11 -4.57
N HIS A 208 4.95 -8.57 -4.75
CA HIS A 208 5.86 -8.76 -3.63
C HIS A 208 6.20 -7.45 -2.90
N GLN A 209 6.36 -6.34 -3.63
CA GLN A 209 6.56 -5.02 -3.01
C GLN A 209 5.33 -4.57 -2.21
N TRP A 210 4.14 -4.80 -2.76
CA TRP A 210 2.88 -4.59 -2.05
C TRP A 210 2.87 -5.38 -0.72
N ILE A 211 3.16 -6.69 -0.75
CA ILE A 211 3.25 -7.52 0.47
C ILE A 211 4.25 -6.95 1.49
N GLU A 212 5.41 -6.50 1.02
CA GLU A 212 6.41 -5.90 1.93
C GLU A 212 5.88 -4.62 2.59
N GLN A 213 5.16 -3.77 1.86
CA GLN A 213 4.55 -2.55 2.38
C GLN A 213 3.43 -2.82 3.37
N GLU A 214 2.50 -3.73 3.05
CA GLU A 214 1.43 -4.18 3.94
C GLU A 214 1.95 -4.71 5.29
N SER A 215 3.11 -5.38 5.27
CA SER A 215 3.74 -5.86 6.51
C SER A 215 4.12 -4.73 7.48
N LEU A 216 4.32 -3.51 6.97
CA LEU A 216 4.60 -2.33 7.78
C LEU A 216 3.34 -1.77 8.43
N HIS A 217 2.17 -1.95 7.81
CA HIS A 217 0.88 -1.57 8.40
C HIS A 217 0.59 -2.39 9.65
N ILE A 218 0.82 -3.70 9.59
CA ILE A 218 0.74 -4.62 10.75
C ILE A 218 1.55 -4.07 11.93
N ILE A 219 2.81 -3.71 11.68
CA ILE A 219 3.70 -3.18 12.71
C ILE A 219 3.17 -1.84 13.24
N GLY A 220 2.74 -0.94 12.35
CA GLY A 220 2.19 0.36 12.72
C GLY A 220 0.96 0.24 13.63
N LEU A 221 -0.01 -0.59 13.25
CA LEU A 221 -1.21 -0.87 14.03
C LEU A 221 -0.88 -1.51 15.38
N GLU A 222 0.02 -2.48 15.41
CA GLU A 222 0.50 -3.09 16.67
C GLU A 222 1.08 -2.02 17.61
N GLN A 223 1.91 -1.10 17.10
CA GLN A 223 2.48 -0.04 17.94
C GLN A 223 1.41 0.88 18.53
N ILE A 224 0.37 1.23 17.75
CA ILE A 224 -0.74 2.03 18.25
C ILE A 224 -1.43 1.31 19.42
N LEU A 225 -1.75 0.02 19.25
CA LEU A 225 -2.48 -0.78 20.24
C LEU A 225 -1.67 -1.06 21.51
N LEU A 226 -0.34 -1.10 21.41
CA LEU A 226 0.54 -1.35 22.56
C LEU A 226 0.83 -0.08 23.37
N ARG A 227 0.90 1.08 22.72
CA ARG A 227 1.47 2.31 23.33
C ARG A 227 0.45 3.37 23.68
N THR A 228 -0.65 3.45 22.94
CA THR A 228 -1.59 4.57 23.09
C THR A 228 -2.49 4.37 24.30
N ASN A 229 -2.77 5.43 25.05
CA ASN A 229 -3.76 5.35 26.12
C ASN A 229 -5.16 5.24 25.52
N ILE A 230 -5.99 4.39 26.12
CA ILE A 230 -7.35 4.11 25.66
C ILE A 230 -8.34 4.63 26.69
N ARG A 231 -9.21 5.53 26.25
CA ARG A 231 -10.38 5.97 27.02
C ARG A 231 -11.49 4.93 26.88
N MET A 232 -11.70 4.17 27.94
CA MET A 232 -12.75 3.16 28.02
C MET A 232 -14.13 3.84 28.13
N LYS A 233 -15.20 3.13 27.75
CA LYS A 233 -16.60 3.63 27.82
C LYS A 233 -17.06 3.98 29.23
N ASP A 234 -16.47 3.36 30.26
CA ASP A 234 -16.73 3.67 31.67
C ASP A 234 -15.98 4.93 32.17
N GLY A 235 -15.20 5.57 31.30
CA GLY A 235 -14.42 6.77 31.58
C GLY A 235 -12.99 6.52 32.08
N THR A 236 -12.64 5.27 32.39
CA THR A 236 -11.28 4.91 32.82
C THR A 236 -10.26 5.03 31.68
N ILE A 237 -8.99 5.18 32.03
CA ILE A 237 -7.87 5.16 31.07
C ILE A 237 -7.08 3.88 31.27
N LYS A 238 -6.89 3.14 30.19
CA LYS A 238 -5.99 1.99 30.13
C LYS A 238 -4.76 2.37 29.31
N ASN A 239 -3.55 2.08 29.80
CA ASN A 239 -2.35 2.19 28.98
C ASN A 239 -2.28 0.97 28.04
N GLY A 240 -2.28 1.22 26.73
CA GLY A 240 -2.35 0.19 25.71
C GLY A 240 -3.73 -0.48 25.65
N PHE A 241 -4.22 -0.72 24.44
CA PHE A 241 -5.40 -1.56 24.26
C PHE A 241 -5.07 -3.02 24.55
N ARG A 242 -3.88 -3.46 24.14
CA ARG A 242 -3.34 -4.80 24.33
C ARG A 242 -1.95 -4.77 24.92
N THR A 243 -1.59 -5.86 25.59
CA THR A 243 -0.22 -6.20 25.93
C THR A 243 0.43 -6.99 24.79
N SER A 244 1.76 -7.04 24.75
CA SER A 244 2.48 -7.84 23.74
C SER A 244 2.13 -9.34 23.81
N GLN A 245 1.76 -9.86 24.99
CA GLN A 245 1.30 -11.24 25.12
C GLN A 245 -0.08 -11.44 24.49
N GLU A 246 -1.01 -10.51 24.70
CA GLU A 246 -2.33 -10.57 24.06
C GLU A 246 -2.23 -10.43 22.54
N ILE A 247 -1.34 -9.58 22.00
CA ILE A 247 -1.11 -9.50 20.55
C ILE A 247 -0.58 -10.83 19.98
N ARG A 248 0.39 -11.46 20.66
CA ARG A 248 0.89 -12.79 20.22
C ARG A 248 -0.20 -13.86 20.23
N GLU A 249 -1.04 -13.84 21.26
CA GLU A 249 -2.17 -14.76 21.38
C GLU A 249 -3.23 -14.51 20.30
N LEU A 250 -3.55 -13.24 20.02
CA LEU A 250 -4.44 -12.84 18.92
C LEU A 250 -3.92 -13.35 17.58
N ARG A 251 -2.65 -13.12 17.26
CA ARG A 251 -1.99 -13.65 16.05
C ARG A 251 -2.08 -15.17 15.95
N ARG A 252 -1.89 -15.87 17.08
CA ARG A 252 -2.00 -17.33 17.14
C ARG A 252 -3.42 -17.79 16.81
N GLN A 253 -4.44 -17.08 17.27
CA GLN A 253 -5.84 -17.39 16.97
C GLN A 253 -6.20 -17.11 15.51
N ILE A 254 -5.70 -16.01 14.95
CA ILE A 254 -5.88 -15.67 13.53
C ILE A 254 -5.31 -16.77 12.64
N LYS A 255 -4.05 -17.18 12.89
CA LYS A 255 -3.34 -18.22 12.13
C LYS A 255 -3.90 -19.64 12.27
N GLN A 256 -4.96 -19.83 13.07
CA GLN A 256 -5.71 -21.09 13.10
C GLN A 256 -6.76 -21.17 11.99
N ARG A 257 -6.96 -20.09 11.26
CA ARG A 257 -7.87 -19.99 10.11
C ARG A 257 -7.05 -19.57 8.91
N GLU A 258 -7.53 -19.96 7.74
CA GLU A 258 -6.99 -19.56 6.45
C GLU A 258 -8.03 -18.66 5.80
N TRP A 259 -7.60 -17.54 5.24
CA TRP A 259 -8.46 -16.76 4.37
C TRP A 259 -8.57 -17.47 3.02
N ILE A 260 -9.81 -17.64 2.57
CA ILE A 260 -10.07 -18.26 1.28
C ILE A 260 -10.27 -17.16 0.27
N GLU A 261 -9.46 -17.19 -0.77
CA GLU A 261 -9.53 -16.22 -1.86
C GLU A 261 -10.94 -16.19 -2.48
N PRO A 262 -11.54 -15.01 -2.62
CA PRO A 262 -12.79 -14.87 -3.33
C PRO A 262 -12.58 -15.15 -4.81
N PHE A 263 -13.60 -15.73 -5.42
CA PHE A 263 -13.75 -15.78 -6.88
C PHE A 263 -12.85 -16.75 -7.66
N ILE A 264 -12.12 -17.67 -7.02
CA ILE A 264 -11.25 -18.66 -7.72
C ILE A 264 -11.86 -19.18 -9.04
N THR A 265 -11.22 -18.83 -10.15
CA THR A 265 -11.65 -19.18 -11.50
C THR A 265 -10.59 -20.07 -12.18
N PRO A 266 -10.97 -21.20 -12.81
CA PRO A 266 -9.99 -22.09 -13.46
C PRO A 266 -9.27 -21.47 -14.66
N ASP A 267 -9.86 -20.47 -15.31
CA ASP A 267 -9.21 -19.75 -16.41
C ASP A 267 -8.17 -18.75 -15.84
N PRO A 268 -6.87 -18.89 -16.18
CA PRO A 268 -5.82 -18.11 -15.54
C PRO A 268 -5.85 -16.62 -15.89
N VAL A 269 -6.38 -16.24 -17.07
CA VAL A 269 -6.48 -14.83 -17.45
C VAL A 269 -7.63 -14.18 -16.69
N LEU A 270 -8.77 -14.86 -16.59
CA LEU A 270 -9.91 -14.40 -15.83
C LEU A 270 -9.59 -14.36 -14.33
N ASN A 271 -8.92 -15.37 -13.78
CA ASN A 271 -8.50 -15.39 -12.39
C ASN A 271 -7.59 -14.19 -12.07
N ALA A 272 -6.57 -13.94 -12.89
CA ALA A 272 -5.68 -12.79 -12.71
C ALA A 272 -6.43 -11.45 -12.82
N CYS A 273 -7.45 -11.34 -13.69
CA CYS A 273 -8.31 -10.16 -13.74
C CYS A 273 -9.09 -9.98 -12.44
N GLU A 274 -9.71 -11.04 -11.92
CA GLU A 274 -10.48 -11.02 -10.67
C GLU A 274 -9.59 -10.65 -9.47
N LEU A 275 -8.39 -11.25 -9.39
CA LEU A 275 -7.33 -10.93 -8.43
C LEU A 275 -6.70 -9.55 -8.58
N THR A 276 -7.01 -8.81 -9.64
CA THR A 276 -6.58 -7.42 -9.80
C THR A 276 -7.73 -6.46 -9.50
N VAL A 277 -8.95 -6.81 -9.90
CA VAL A 277 -10.15 -5.98 -9.68
C VAL A 277 -10.60 -6.02 -8.23
N TYR A 278 -10.57 -7.17 -7.56
CA TYR A 278 -11.00 -7.28 -6.17
C TYR A 278 -10.13 -6.46 -5.21
N PRO A 279 -8.79 -6.60 -5.22
CA PRO A 279 -7.94 -5.74 -4.39
C PRO A 279 -8.09 -4.26 -4.74
N MET A 280 -8.22 -3.89 -6.02
CA MET A 280 -8.48 -2.49 -6.40
C MET A 280 -9.63 -1.86 -5.59
N GLU A 281 -10.80 -2.52 -5.54
CA GLU A 281 -11.93 -1.98 -4.77
C GLU A 281 -11.67 -2.03 -3.26
N GLN A 282 -11.00 -3.08 -2.76
CA GLN A 282 -10.70 -3.21 -1.34
C GLN A 282 -9.70 -2.14 -0.86
N GLU A 283 -8.62 -1.85 -1.58
CA GLU A 283 -7.63 -0.83 -1.21
C GLU A 283 -8.26 0.57 -1.14
N GLU A 284 -9.14 0.93 -2.08
CA GLU A 284 -9.79 2.24 -2.05
C GLU A 284 -10.72 2.39 -0.84
N ILE A 285 -11.38 1.30 -0.43
CA ILE A 285 -12.20 1.26 0.79
C ILE A 285 -11.31 1.36 2.04
N THR A 286 -10.22 0.60 2.10
CA THR A 286 -9.27 0.58 3.22
C THR A 286 -8.59 1.93 3.42
N ALA A 287 -8.18 2.60 2.34
CA ALA A 287 -7.68 3.97 2.36
C ALA A 287 -8.67 4.93 3.05
N GLY A 288 -9.95 4.83 2.70
CA GLY A 288 -11.01 5.64 3.29
C GLY A 288 -11.25 5.32 4.77
N ILE A 289 -11.16 4.05 5.17
CA ILE A 289 -11.24 3.62 6.57
C ILE A 289 -10.10 4.24 7.39
N TYR A 290 -8.87 4.20 6.90
CA TYR A 290 -7.73 4.77 7.61
C TYR A 290 -7.76 6.31 7.65
N HIS A 291 -8.25 6.97 6.60
CA HIS A 291 -8.52 8.41 6.63
C HIS A 291 -9.58 8.78 7.68
N ALA A 292 -10.66 8.01 7.77
CA ALA A 292 -11.69 8.18 8.79
C ALA A 292 -11.12 8.02 10.21
N ALA A 293 -10.32 6.96 10.43
CA ALA A 293 -9.65 6.69 11.69
C ALA A 293 -8.70 7.84 12.07
N ALA A 294 -7.89 8.30 11.12
CA ALA A 294 -6.98 9.42 11.33
C ALA A 294 -7.69 10.71 11.71
N ALA A 295 -8.86 10.99 11.11
CA ALA A 295 -9.65 12.17 11.44
C ALA A 295 -10.15 12.16 12.89
N ARG A 296 -10.47 10.99 13.45
CA ARG A 296 -10.87 10.83 14.87
C ARG A 296 -9.71 11.07 15.83
N CYS A 297 -8.49 10.74 15.42
CA CYS A 297 -7.29 10.83 16.25
C CYS A 297 -6.65 12.23 16.24
N ILE A 298 -6.98 13.12 15.29
CA ILE A 298 -6.17 14.31 14.99
C ILE A 298 -5.94 15.26 16.19
N GLU A 299 -6.92 15.40 17.08
CA GLU A 299 -6.85 16.34 18.20
C GLU A 299 -6.17 15.75 19.44
N LYS A 300 -6.39 14.46 19.72
CA LYS A 300 -5.96 13.79 20.97
C LYS A 300 -4.79 12.83 20.80
N ALA A 301 -4.57 12.37 19.58
CA ALA A 301 -3.52 11.43 19.22
C ALA A 301 -2.91 11.79 17.85
N PRO A 302 -2.25 12.96 17.72
CA PRO A 302 -1.73 13.45 16.44
C PRO A 302 -0.66 12.53 15.84
N THR A 303 0.12 11.81 16.65
CA THR A 303 1.10 10.84 16.16
C THR A 303 0.41 9.61 15.58
N VAL A 304 -0.62 9.10 16.25
CA VAL A 304 -1.50 8.04 15.71
C VAL A 304 -2.18 8.50 14.42
N ALA A 305 -2.75 9.70 14.40
CA ALA A 305 -3.40 10.26 13.21
C ALA A 305 -2.42 10.38 12.03
N LYS A 306 -1.17 10.78 12.29
CA LYS A 306 -0.13 10.85 11.27
C LYS A 306 0.17 9.45 10.70
N LEU A 307 0.36 8.45 11.56
CA LEU A 307 0.62 7.07 11.13
C LEU A 307 -0.51 6.52 10.27
N LEU A 308 -1.76 6.69 10.70
CA LEU A 308 -2.93 6.23 9.94
C LEU A 308 -3.06 6.93 8.59
N ARG A 309 -2.62 8.19 8.46
CA ARG A 309 -2.56 8.88 7.15
C ARG A 309 -1.47 8.35 6.24
N MET A 310 -0.36 7.87 6.79
CA MET A 310 0.70 7.25 6.00
C MET A 310 0.22 5.91 5.47
N ILE A 311 -0.38 5.07 6.33
CA ILE A 311 -1.03 3.83 5.92
C ILE A 311 -2.07 4.12 4.82
N ALA A 312 -3.00 5.05 5.05
CA ALA A 312 -3.98 5.45 4.01
C ALA A 312 -3.33 5.97 2.71
N GLY A 313 -2.12 6.52 2.77
CA GLY A 313 -1.34 6.92 1.60
C GLY A 313 -0.88 5.72 0.79
N ASP A 314 -0.33 4.71 1.47
CA ASP A 314 0.07 3.43 0.87
C ASP A 314 -1.13 2.75 0.19
N GLU A 315 -2.27 2.61 0.88
CA GLU A 315 -3.52 2.05 0.32
C GLU A 315 -3.95 2.75 -0.98
N ASN A 316 -3.87 4.08 -1.02
CA ASN A 316 -4.21 4.84 -2.22
C ASN A 316 -3.23 4.56 -3.37
N ASP A 317 -1.94 4.38 -3.07
CA ASP A 317 -0.93 4.04 -4.06
C ASP A 317 -1.12 2.60 -4.56
N HIS A 318 -1.52 1.67 -3.70
CA HIS A 318 -1.90 0.29 -4.07
C HIS A 318 -3.14 0.26 -4.95
N TYR A 319 -4.20 0.99 -4.57
CA TYR A 319 -5.37 1.20 -5.40
C TYR A 319 -5.00 1.68 -6.80
N ASN A 320 -4.13 2.69 -6.89
CA ASN A 320 -3.69 3.23 -8.18
C ASN A 320 -2.92 2.20 -8.99
N TRP A 321 -2.07 1.39 -8.34
CA TRP A 321 -1.34 0.31 -8.98
C TRP A 321 -2.29 -0.76 -9.53
N PHE A 322 -3.23 -1.27 -8.73
CA PHE A 322 -4.23 -2.23 -9.20
C PHE A 322 -5.10 -1.65 -10.32
N THR A 323 -5.49 -0.38 -10.23
CA THR A 323 -6.22 0.33 -11.30
C THR A 323 -5.45 0.32 -12.63
N VAL A 324 -4.12 0.52 -12.59
CA VAL A 324 -3.27 0.40 -13.78
C VAL A 324 -3.27 -1.04 -14.31
N GLY A 325 -3.22 -2.03 -13.42
CA GLY A 325 -3.37 -3.46 -13.76
C GLY A 325 -4.69 -3.75 -14.47
N VAL A 326 -5.82 -3.34 -13.89
CA VAL A 326 -7.16 -3.48 -14.50
C VAL A 326 -7.21 -2.81 -15.87
N ALA A 327 -6.60 -1.64 -16.03
CA ALA A 327 -6.53 -0.95 -17.33
C ALA A 327 -5.68 -1.72 -18.38
N GLN A 328 -4.62 -2.42 -17.97
CA GLN A 328 -3.88 -3.31 -18.88
C GLN A 328 -4.74 -4.50 -19.30
N PHE A 329 -5.43 -5.16 -18.36
CA PHE A 329 -6.34 -6.24 -18.69
C PHE A 329 -7.49 -5.77 -19.58
N ALA A 330 -8.08 -4.61 -19.35
CA ALA A 330 -9.11 -4.04 -20.22
C ALA A 330 -8.65 -3.89 -21.68
N LYS A 331 -7.37 -3.57 -21.88
CA LYS A 331 -6.76 -3.41 -23.21
C LYS A 331 -6.53 -4.75 -23.92
N PHE A 332 -6.12 -5.79 -23.20
CA PHE A 332 -5.66 -7.05 -23.82
C PHE A 332 -6.58 -8.26 -23.58
N ALA A 333 -7.52 -8.15 -22.64
CA ALA A 333 -8.42 -9.20 -22.16
C ALA A 333 -9.81 -8.62 -21.80
N LYS A 334 -10.33 -7.72 -22.65
CA LYS A 334 -11.57 -6.96 -22.47
C LYS A 334 -12.77 -7.76 -21.94
N GLU A 335 -13.05 -8.92 -22.53
CA GLU A 335 -14.16 -9.79 -22.10
C GLU A 335 -13.96 -10.32 -20.67
N ALA A 336 -12.74 -10.79 -20.36
CA ALA A 336 -12.39 -11.26 -19.02
C ALA A 336 -12.44 -10.14 -17.99
N THR A 337 -11.95 -8.94 -18.32
CA THR A 337 -12.01 -7.77 -17.44
C THR A 337 -13.44 -7.32 -17.18
N THR A 338 -14.29 -7.33 -18.20
CA THR A 338 -15.73 -7.01 -18.05
C THR A 338 -16.40 -7.99 -17.10
N HIS A 339 -16.14 -9.29 -17.30
CA HIS A 339 -16.65 -10.34 -16.43
C HIS A 339 -16.18 -10.17 -14.98
N ALA A 340 -14.87 -9.97 -14.78
CA ALA A 340 -14.27 -9.78 -13.47
C ALA A 340 -14.90 -8.59 -12.72
N ILE A 341 -15.04 -7.43 -13.37
CA ILE A 341 -15.69 -6.25 -12.78
C ILE A 341 -17.14 -6.56 -12.39
N GLY A 342 -17.92 -7.15 -13.29
CA GLY A 342 -19.31 -7.51 -13.00
C GLY A 342 -19.45 -8.50 -11.84
N LYS A 343 -18.58 -9.52 -11.78
CA LYS A 343 -18.57 -10.54 -10.73
C LYS A 343 -18.14 -9.96 -9.39
N VAL A 344 -17.05 -9.18 -9.35
CA VAL A 344 -16.56 -8.53 -8.13
C VAL A 344 -17.62 -7.61 -7.55
N ILE A 345 -18.24 -6.72 -8.34
CA ILE A 345 -19.26 -5.80 -7.83
C ILE A 345 -20.45 -6.55 -7.21
N ARG A 346 -20.96 -7.60 -7.86
CA ARG A 346 -22.13 -8.35 -7.39
C ARG A 346 -21.88 -9.10 -6.09
N ASN A 347 -20.64 -9.52 -5.87
CA ASN A 347 -20.29 -10.44 -4.80
C ASN A 347 -19.25 -9.86 -3.82
N PHE A 348 -18.98 -8.56 -3.89
CA PHE A 348 -17.94 -7.92 -3.10
C PHE A 348 -18.18 -8.09 -1.59
N TYR A 349 -17.14 -8.40 -0.84
CA TYR A 349 -17.16 -8.38 0.62
C TYR A 349 -15.81 -7.89 1.12
N MET A 350 -15.76 -7.32 2.32
CA MET A 350 -14.46 -7.00 2.94
C MET A 350 -13.91 -8.27 3.57
N PRO A 351 -12.59 -8.54 3.53
CA PRO A 351 -12.04 -9.73 4.20
C PRO A 351 -12.44 -9.83 5.68
N ALA A 352 -12.59 -8.67 6.34
CA ALA A 352 -13.11 -8.55 7.70
C ALA A 352 -14.45 -9.27 7.94
N ASP A 353 -15.34 -9.31 6.95
CA ASP A 353 -16.67 -9.93 7.05
C ASP A 353 -16.61 -11.45 7.22
N GLU A 354 -15.57 -12.10 6.70
CA GLU A 354 -15.34 -13.55 6.84
C GLU A 354 -14.44 -13.88 8.02
N ILE A 355 -13.44 -13.01 8.26
CA ILE A 355 -12.40 -13.20 9.27
C ILE A 355 -12.96 -12.96 10.68
N LEU A 356 -13.68 -11.85 10.86
CA LEU A 356 -14.27 -11.48 12.14
C LEU A 356 -15.59 -12.24 12.29
N ASP A 357 -15.82 -12.86 13.45
CA ASP A 357 -17.08 -13.57 13.69
C ASP A 357 -18.29 -12.65 13.41
N PRO A 358 -19.16 -12.96 12.43
CA PRO A 358 -20.29 -12.10 12.05
C PRO A 358 -21.30 -11.90 13.18
N LYS A 359 -21.32 -12.81 14.17
CA LYS A 359 -22.15 -12.70 15.38
C LYS A 359 -21.48 -11.91 16.48
N ALA A 360 -20.18 -11.67 16.39
CA ALA A 360 -19.49 -10.85 17.37
C ALA A 360 -19.98 -9.41 17.24
N GLU A 361 -20.15 -8.75 18.39
CA GLU A 361 -20.34 -7.30 18.46
C GLU A 361 -19.19 -6.54 17.75
N ARG A 362 -18.08 -7.24 17.48
CA ARG A 362 -16.91 -6.73 16.80
C ARG A 362 -17.17 -6.18 15.41
N LEU A 363 -17.75 -6.99 14.53
CA LEU A 363 -18.01 -6.56 13.16
C LEU A 363 -19.02 -5.41 13.12
N LYS A 364 -20.03 -5.45 13.98
CA LYS A 364 -21.03 -4.36 14.12
C LYS A 364 -20.39 -3.05 14.57
N SER A 365 -19.54 -3.11 15.60
CA SER A 365 -18.82 -1.95 16.12
C SER A 365 -17.89 -1.35 15.07
N PHE A 366 -17.12 -2.20 14.36
CA PHE A 366 -16.25 -1.79 13.26
C PHE A 366 -17.06 -1.02 12.19
N HIS A 367 -18.08 -1.66 11.62
CA HIS A 367 -18.95 -1.06 10.60
C HIS A 367 -19.59 0.25 11.06
N SER A 368 -20.10 0.31 12.29
CA SER A 368 -20.68 1.56 12.81
C SER A 368 -19.66 2.67 13.01
N THR A 369 -18.43 2.33 13.40
CA THR A 369 -17.38 3.30 13.75
C THR A 369 -16.77 3.95 12.51
N VAL A 370 -16.54 3.16 11.47
CA VAL A 370 -16.00 3.66 10.18
C VAL A 370 -17.08 4.06 9.20
N GLY A 371 -18.33 3.73 9.51
CA GLY A 371 -19.46 4.07 8.67
C GLY A 371 -19.61 3.16 7.45
N VAL A 372 -19.00 1.99 7.48
CA VAL A 372 -19.12 0.96 6.45
C VAL A 372 -20.43 0.23 6.65
N ASN A 373 -21.28 0.26 5.63
CA ASN A 373 -22.44 -0.60 5.51
C ASN A 373 -22.64 -0.95 4.04
N ARG A 374 -23.55 -1.89 3.75
CA ARG A 374 -23.82 -2.33 2.38
C ARG A 374 -24.10 -1.17 1.41
N TYR A 375 -24.82 -0.13 1.81
CA TYR A 375 -25.10 1.01 0.93
C TYR A 375 -23.89 1.93 0.73
N SER A 376 -23.05 2.10 1.75
CA SER A 376 -21.79 2.86 1.58
C SER A 376 -20.82 2.10 0.67
N LEU A 377 -20.72 0.78 0.80
CA LEU A 377 -19.94 -0.08 -0.08
C LEU A 377 -20.50 -0.06 -1.51
N ALA A 378 -21.82 -0.22 -1.68
CA ALA A 378 -22.47 -0.14 -2.99
C ALA A 378 -22.22 1.20 -3.69
N ARG A 379 -22.29 2.31 -2.94
CA ARG A 379 -21.94 3.65 -3.43
C ARG A 379 -20.48 3.74 -3.86
N HIS A 380 -19.58 3.14 -3.08
CA HIS A 380 -18.15 3.11 -3.38
C HIS A 380 -17.92 2.37 -4.71
N LEU A 381 -18.32 1.10 -4.78
CA LEU A 381 -18.22 0.25 -5.97
C LEU A 381 -18.78 0.95 -7.21
N TYR A 382 -19.96 1.57 -7.08
CA TYR A 382 -20.55 2.37 -8.16
C TYR A 382 -19.66 3.54 -8.58
N THR A 383 -19.21 4.35 -7.62
CA THR A 383 -18.45 5.56 -7.89
C THR A 383 -17.13 5.23 -8.57
N THR A 384 -16.42 4.23 -8.06
CA THR A 384 -15.13 3.77 -8.55
C THR A 384 -15.26 3.17 -9.95
N THR A 385 -16.19 2.24 -10.14
CA THR A 385 -16.44 1.65 -11.46
C THR A 385 -16.88 2.71 -12.48
N MET A 386 -17.72 3.67 -12.11
CA MET A 386 -18.13 4.75 -13.01
C MET A 386 -16.99 5.73 -13.37
N ARG A 387 -15.91 5.80 -12.58
CA ARG A 387 -14.69 6.52 -12.99
C ARG A 387 -13.96 5.75 -14.09
N LEU A 388 -13.91 4.41 -14.01
CA LEU A 388 -13.37 3.56 -15.07
C LEU A 388 -14.16 3.71 -16.36
N VAL A 389 -15.49 3.62 -16.31
CA VAL A 389 -16.40 3.76 -17.48
C VAL A 389 -16.19 5.08 -18.25
N LYS A 390 -15.79 6.16 -17.57
CA LYS A 390 -15.50 7.46 -18.21
C LYS A 390 -14.19 7.47 -18.99
N SER A 391 -13.33 6.48 -18.79
CA SER A 391 -12.09 6.31 -19.55
C SER A 391 -12.37 5.61 -20.88
N PRO A 392 -11.78 6.07 -22.00
CA PRO A 392 -11.89 5.38 -23.29
C PRO A 392 -11.38 3.93 -23.27
N LEU A 393 -10.57 3.56 -22.26
CA LEU A 393 -10.10 2.18 -22.08
C LEU A 393 -11.21 1.23 -21.65
N PHE A 394 -12.34 1.74 -21.17
CA PHE A 394 -13.48 0.97 -20.69
C PHE A 394 -14.77 1.35 -21.43
N ASP A 395 -14.65 1.74 -22.70
CA ASP A 395 -15.78 2.08 -23.59
C ASP A 395 -16.81 0.94 -23.78
N PHE A 396 -16.48 -0.23 -23.26
CA PHE A 396 -17.26 -1.46 -23.29
C PHE A 396 -18.05 -1.75 -22.05
N LEU A 397 -17.76 -1.07 -20.95
CA LEU A 397 -18.58 -1.18 -19.76
C LEU A 397 -19.82 -0.34 -19.97
N ASP A 398 -20.98 -0.99 -20.01
CA ASP A 398 -22.25 -0.28 -20.06
C ASP A 398 -22.60 0.28 -18.67
N PRO A 399 -22.78 1.60 -18.50
CA PRO A 399 -23.28 2.19 -17.26
C PRO A 399 -24.54 1.50 -16.69
N SER A 400 -25.40 0.96 -17.56
CA SER A 400 -26.64 0.27 -17.16
C SER A 400 -26.35 -1.08 -16.50
N GLU A 401 -25.32 -1.80 -16.94
CA GLU A 401 -24.87 -3.06 -16.35
C GLU A 401 -24.20 -2.82 -14.99
N VAL A 402 -23.37 -1.77 -14.88
CA VAL A 402 -22.76 -1.36 -13.60
C VAL A 402 -23.84 -1.00 -12.59
N ARG A 403 -24.83 -0.21 -13.00
CA ARG A 403 -25.98 0.11 -12.16
C ARG A 403 -26.71 -1.14 -11.70
N THR A 404 -26.98 -2.08 -12.62
CA THR A 404 -27.67 -3.33 -12.31
C THR A 404 -26.89 -4.16 -11.28
N ALA A 405 -25.58 -4.34 -11.48
CA ALA A 405 -24.73 -5.08 -10.56
C ALA A 405 -24.70 -4.47 -9.16
N VAL A 406 -24.56 -3.14 -9.07
CA VAL A 406 -24.60 -2.41 -7.78
C VAL A 406 -25.97 -2.52 -7.13
N SER A 407 -27.04 -2.43 -7.92
CA SER A 407 -28.41 -2.57 -7.43
C SER A 407 -28.67 -3.95 -6.83
N GLU A 408 -28.20 -5.01 -7.48
CA GLU A 408 -28.25 -6.37 -6.97
C GLU A 408 -27.47 -6.51 -5.66
N TYR A 409 -26.23 -6.00 -5.62
CA TYR A 409 -25.40 -6.00 -4.41
C TYR A 409 -26.09 -5.27 -3.24
N ALA A 410 -26.71 -4.13 -3.52
CA ALA A 410 -27.42 -3.31 -2.53
C ALA A 410 -28.84 -3.80 -2.21
N GLU A 411 -29.32 -4.88 -2.84
CA GLU A 411 -30.69 -5.38 -2.73
C GLU A 411 -31.75 -4.29 -3.01
N ILE A 412 -31.54 -3.51 -4.07
CA ILE A 412 -32.47 -2.49 -4.56
C ILE A 412 -32.92 -2.83 -5.99
N ASP A 413 -34.17 -2.51 -6.33
CA ASP A 413 -34.65 -2.67 -7.71
C ASP A 413 -33.83 -1.73 -8.62
N PRO A 414 -33.15 -2.25 -9.67
CA PRO A 414 -32.38 -1.42 -10.59
C PRO A 414 -33.23 -0.37 -11.31
N ASN A 415 -34.55 -0.58 -11.44
CA ASN A 415 -35.48 0.35 -12.07
C ASN A 415 -36.04 1.41 -11.10
N ASP A 416 -35.80 1.29 -9.80
CA ASP A 416 -36.20 2.29 -8.81
C ASP A 416 -35.17 3.44 -8.76
N ASP A 417 -35.32 4.35 -9.72
CA ASP A 417 -34.50 5.56 -9.88
C ASP A 417 -34.43 6.41 -8.61
N GLN A 418 -35.54 6.50 -7.87
CA GLN A 418 -35.61 7.30 -6.65
C GLN A 418 -34.76 6.66 -5.55
N LYS A 419 -34.97 5.37 -5.28
CA LYS A 419 -34.23 4.64 -4.24
C LYS A 419 -32.73 4.54 -4.57
N PHE A 420 -32.38 4.35 -5.84
CA PHE A 420 -30.97 4.36 -6.27
C PHE A 420 -30.32 5.73 -6.02
N ARG A 421 -30.99 6.82 -6.38
CA ARG A 421 -30.48 8.18 -6.12
C ARG A 421 -30.32 8.44 -4.63
N GLU A 422 -31.29 8.05 -3.82
CA GLU A 422 -31.29 8.27 -2.37
C GLU A 422 -30.19 7.46 -1.67
N LEU A 423 -30.09 6.16 -1.95
CA LEU A 423 -29.22 5.27 -1.19
C LEU A 423 -27.80 5.20 -1.76
N ILE A 424 -27.64 5.32 -3.08
CA ILE A 424 -26.35 5.17 -3.76
C ILE A 424 -25.77 6.53 -4.14
N LEU A 425 -26.51 7.39 -4.83
CA LEU A 425 -25.93 8.65 -5.35
C LEU A 425 -25.86 9.79 -4.33
N THR A 426 -26.75 9.82 -3.34
CA THR A 426 -26.78 10.89 -2.35
C THR A 426 -25.68 10.66 -1.33
N ARG A 427 -24.75 11.61 -1.20
CA ARG A 427 -23.75 11.57 -0.14
C ARG A 427 -24.47 11.66 1.22
N PRO A 428 -24.13 10.81 2.19
CA PRO A 428 -24.68 10.92 3.54
C PRO A 428 -24.45 12.33 4.08
N ALA A 429 -25.40 12.84 4.87
CA ALA A 429 -25.22 14.11 5.55
C ALA A 429 -24.05 13.99 6.54
N LYS A 430 -22.89 14.54 6.16
CA LYS A 430 -21.71 14.91 6.97
C LYS A 430 -21.00 13.88 7.87
N ASN A 431 -21.44 12.63 8.00
CA ASN A 431 -20.90 11.74 9.05
C ASN A 431 -20.34 10.38 8.61
N LEU A 432 -20.09 10.12 7.32
CA LEU A 432 -19.39 8.89 6.91
C LEU A 432 -18.17 9.29 6.09
N ALA A 433 -17.00 9.12 6.69
CA ALA A 433 -15.70 9.62 6.24
C ALA A 433 -15.10 8.85 5.04
N LEU A 434 -15.90 8.02 4.36
CA LEU A 434 -15.49 7.22 3.21
C LEU A 434 -15.54 7.97 1.86
N ILE A 435 -15.74 9.30 1.81
CA ILE A 435 -15.83 10.06 0.54
C ILE A 435 -15.26 11.47 0.62
#